data_AF-A0A1Y5D5L3-F1
#
_entry.id   AF-A0A1Y5D5L3-F1
#
_cell.length_a   1.000
_cell.length_b   1.000
_cell.length_c   1.000
_cell.angle_alpha   90.00
_cell.angle_beta   90.00
_cell.angle_gamma   90.00
#
_symmetry.space_group_name_H-M   'P 1'
#
loop_
_entity.id
_entity.type
_entity.pdbx_description
1 polymer ?
#
loop_
_entity_poly.entity_id
_entity_poly.type
_entity_poly.pdbx_seq_one_letter_code
_entity_poly.pdbx_strand_id
1 'polypeptide(L)'
;DEATFSPLDISISSADMAMISTIAKRFNKDKALLAREALGQALQDMFGALDPVERKMLAKDADELGVSIAAEIAEEQGLDKLEVSGSNWVMQDKNCIKAERKAEKEKAKQQEMAASQVLADEPVAQMPASEDVIEDSMETEEDAMEQVETESADSADVETEDEVGSSQSIFA
;
A
#
# COMPACT_ATOMS: atom_id res chain seq x y z
N ASP A 1 -13.69 -9.86 -18.47
CA ASP A 1 -13.02 -9.95 -17.17
C ASP A 1 -14.07 -10.17 -16.11
N GLU A 2 -14.39 -11.45 -15.91
CA GLU A 2 -15.42 -11.87 -14.98
C GLU A 2 -14.76 -11.99 -13.61
N ALA A 3 -14.85 -10.93 -12.82
CA ALA A 3 -14.50 -10.98 -11.42
C ALA A 3 -15.48 -11.91 -10.71
N THR A 4 -14.99 -13.03 -10.20
CA THR A 4 -15.81 -13.94 -9.40
C THR A 4 -16.09 -13.28 -8.06
N PHE A 5 -17.31 -12.79 -7.91
CA PHE A 5 -17.79 -12.22 -6.65
C PHE A 5 -18.41 -13.33 -5.81
N SER A 6 -17.95 -13.48 -4.57
CA SER A 6 -18.71 -14.24 -3.57
C SER A 6 -19.92 -13.39 -3.12
N PRO A 7 -21.15 -13.93 -3.12
CA PRO A 7 -22.31 -13.20 -2.64
C PRO A 7 -22.16 -12.90 -1.14
N LEU A 8 -22.32 -11.63 -0.77
CA LEU A 8 -22.27 -11.18 0.61
C LEU A 8 -23.58 -10.48 0.96
N ASP A 9 -24.31 -11.04 1.94
CA ASP A 9 -25.52 -10.44 2.48
C ASP A 9 -25.15 -9.46 3.60
N ILE A 10 -25.37 -8.16 3.36
CA ILE A 10 -25.11 -7.09 4.33
C ILE A 10 -26.40 -6.37 4.74
N SER A 11 -26.55 -6.11 6.04
CA SER A 11 -27.61 -5.24 6.55
C SER A 11 -27.15 -3.78 6.56
N ILE A 12 -27.90 -2.90 5.90
CA ILE A 12 -27.62 -1.46 5.85
C ILE A 12 -28.71 -0.71 6.62
N SER A 13 -28.33 0.33 7.36
CA SER A 13 -29.28 1.15 8.11
C SER A 13 -30.34 1.78 7.18
N SER A 14 -31.54 2.05 7.70
CA SER A 14 -32.59 2.69 6.91
C SER A 14 -32.21 4.10 6.44
N ALA A 15 -31.39 4.81 7.22
CA ALA A 15 -30.90 6.15 6.86
C ALA A 15 -29.92 6.08 5.69
N ASP A 16 -28.94 5.18 5.75
CA ASP A 16 -27.95 5.02 4.68
C ASP A 16 -28.60 4.48 3.41
N MET A 17 -29.56 3.55 3.52
CA MET A 17 -30.33 3.08 2.38
C MET A 17 -31.16 4.18 1.71
N ALA A 18 -31.65 5.16 2.47
CA ALA A 18 -32.34 6.32 1.92
C ALA A 18 -31.37 7.21 1.12
N MET A 19 -30.15 7.42 1.64
CA MET A 19 -29.09 8.14 0.94
C MET A 19 -28.65 7.42 -0.34
N ILE A 20 -28.35 6.12 -0.25
CA ILE A 20 -28.01 5.27 -1.41
C ILE A 20 -29.12 5.32 -2.45
N SER A 21 -30.39 5.20 -2.03
CA SER A 21 -31.53 5.27 -2.95
C SER A 21 -31.67 6.63 -3.62
N THR A 22 -31.33 7.72 -2.93
CA THR A 22 -31.38 9.09 -3.47
C THR A 22 -30.28 9.31 -4.51
N ILE A 23 -29.06 8.88 -4.22
CA ILE A 23 -27.91 8.96 -5.12
C ILE A 23 -28.16 8.07 -6.35
N ALA A 24 -28.60 6.82 -6.15
CA ALA A 24 -28.92 5.88 -7.21
C ALA A 24 -29.92 6.46 -8.23
N LYS A 25 -30.99 7.10 -7.74
CA LYS A 25 -31.98 7.78 -8.58
C LYS A 25 -31.38 8.97 -9.34
N ARG A 26 -30.54 9.78 -8.69
CA ARG A 26 -29.96 10.98 -9.29
C ARG A 26 -28.98 10.66 -10.43
N PHE A 27 -28.20 9.59 -10.27
CA PHE A 27 -27.14 9.22 -11.21
C PHE A 27 -27.50 8.02 -12.09
N ASN A 28 -28.74 7.51 -12.00
CA ASN A 28 -29.22 6.33 -12.71
C ASN A 28 -28.27 5.11 -12.54
N LYS A 29 -27.85 4.86 -11.30
CA LYS A 29 -26.98 3.75 -10.92
C LYS A 29 -27.75 2.69 -10.15
N ASP A 30 -27.29 1.45 -10.21
CA ASP A 30 -27.82 0.37 -9.38
C ASP A 30 -27.45 0.56 -7.90
N LYS A 31 -28.37 0.21 -6.99
CA LYS A 31 -28.18 0.41 -5.55
C LYS A 31 -27.15 -0.56 -4.96
N ALA A 32 -27.20 -1.83 -5.38
CA ALA A 32 -26.27 -2.84 -4.90
C ALA A 32 -24.85 -2.56 -5.41
N LEU A 33 -24.73 -2.13 -6.67
CA LEU A 33 -23.48 -1.65 -7.23
C LEU A 33 -22.92 -0.47 -6.42
N LEU A 34 -23.76 0.54 -6.13
CA LEU A 34 -23.34 1.71 -5.36
C LEU A 34 -22.90 1.34 -3.94
N ALA A 35 -23.60 0.44 -3.27
CA ALA A 35 -23.23 -0.06 -1.94
C ALA A 35 -21.88 -0.80 -1.98
N ARG A 36 -21.65 -1.63 -3.01
CA ARG A 36 -20.39 -2.33 -3.21
C ARG A 36 -19.23 -1.37 -3.47
N GLU A 37 -19.43 -0.36 -4.34
CA GLU A 37 -18.43 0.69 -4.61
C GLU A 37 -18.10 1.47 -3.34
N ALA A 38 -19.12 1.87 -2.57
CA ALA A 38 -18.93 2.60 -1.32
C ALA A 38 -18.19 1.77 -0.26
N LEU A 39 -18.51 0.48 -0.13
CA LEU A 39 -17.80 -0.44 0.76
C LEU A 39 -16.33 -0.58 0.34
N GLY A 40 -16.06 -0.77 -0.96
CA GLY A 40 -14.71 -0.87 -1.48
C GLY A 40 -13.87 0.38 -1.21
N GLN A 41 -14.47 1.57 -1.36
CA GLN A 41 -13.80 2.84 -1.03
C GLN A 41 -13.57 2.98 0.48
N ALA A 42 -14.56 2.66 1.31
CA ALA A 42 -14.41 2.72 2.76
C ALA A 42 -13.27 1.80 3.27
N LEU A 43 -13.13 0.60 2.69
CA LEU A 43 -12.01 -0.30 3.00
C LEU A 43 -10.65 0.31 2.62
N GLN A 44 -10.55 0.98 1.47
CA GLN A 44 -9.33 1.67 1.06
C GLN A 44 -9.00 2.85 1.99
N ASP A 45 -10.01 3.62 2.39
CA ASP A 45 -9.83 4.77 3.28
C ASP A 45 -9.37 4.31 4.68
N MET A 46 -9.98 3.26 5.22
CA MET A 46 -9.56 2.66 6.50
C MET A 46 -8.15 2.10 6.41
N PHE A 47 -7.83 1.40 5.32
CA PHE A 47 -6.50 0.85 5.08
C PHE A 47 -5.43 1.94 4.96
N GLY A 48 -5.74 3.04 4.28
CA GLY A 48 -4.84 4.20 4.13
C GLY A 48 -4.61 4.96 5.45
N ALA A 49 -5.52 4.85 6.42
CA ALA A 49 -5.39 5.47 7.73
C ALA A 49 -4.48 4.68 8.71
N LEU A 50 -4.07 3.46 8.35
CA LEU A 50 -3.18 2.64 9.18
C LEU A 50 -1.72 3.09 9.09
N ASP A 51 -0.95 2.82 10.15
CA ASP A 51 0.49 3.05 10.13
C ASP A 51 1.20 2.20 9.08
N PRO A 52 2.32 2.68 8.47
CA PRO A 52 2.95 1.98 7.34
C PRO A 52 3.37 0.53 7.63
N VAL A 53 3.82 0.23 8.85
CA VAL A 53 4.23 -1.13 9.24
C VAL A 53 3.03 -2.07 9.32
N GLU A 54 1.97 -1.64 9.99
CA GLU A 54 0.74 -2.41 10.16
C GLU A 54 0.05 -2.65 8.81
N ARG A 55 -0.04 -1.60 8.01
CA ARG A 55 -0.63 -1.64 6.66
C ARG A 55 0.08 -2.63 5.75
N LYS A 56 1.42 -2.63 5.76
CA LYS A 56 2.23 -3.56 4.98
C LYS A 56 2.03 -5.02 5.41
N MET A 57 1.91 -5.28 6.71
CA MET A 57 1.62 -6.64 7.21
C MET A 57 0.22 -7.08 6.80
N LEU A 58 -0.79 -6.25 7.09
CA LEU A 58 -2.18 -6.52 6.74
C LEU A 58 -2.38 -6.75 5.24
N ALA A 59 -1.66 -6.00 4.39
CA ALA A 59 -1.72 -6.16 2.94
C ALA A 59 -1.27 -7.54 2.47
N LYS A 60 -0.20 -8.08 3.06
CA LYS A 60 0.30 -9.41 2.72
C LYS A 60 -0.68 -10.48 3.17
N ASP A 61 -1.13 -10.40 4.41
CA ASP A 61 -2.08 -11.36 4.99
C ASP A 61 -3.39 -11.38 4.18
N ALA A 62 -3.88 -10.22 3.76
CA ALA A 62 -5.08 -10.11 2.93
C ALA A 62 -4.90 -10.73 1.53
N ASP A 63 -3.74 -10.53 0.90
CA ASP A 63 -3.44 -11.14 -0.40
C ASP A 63 -3.32 -12.68 -0.29
N GLU A 64 -2.70 -13.19 0.77
CA GLU A 64 -2.59 -14.63 1.05
C GLU A 64 -3.97 -15.26 1.31
N LEU A 65 -4.79 -14.62 2.16
CA LEU A 65 -6.17 -15.05 2.42
C LEU A 65 -7.03 -15.00 1.16
N GLY A 66 -6.84 -13.99 0.30
CA GLY A 66 -7.55 -13.88 -0.97
C GLY A 66 -7.31 -15.07 -1.89
N VAL A 67 -6.07 -15.59 -1.93
CA VAL A 67 -5.74 -16.82 -2.68
C VAL A 67 -6.45 -18.03 -2.08
N SER A 68 -6.47 -18.16 -0.75
CA SER A 68 -7.16 -19.27 -0.06
C SER A 68 -8.67 -19.26 -0.35
N ILE A 69 -9.31 -18.10 -0.24
CA ILE A 69 -10.74 -17.93 -0.51
C ILE A 69 -11.07 -18.24 -1.97
N ALA A 70 -10.21 -17.81 -2.90
CA ALA A 70 -10.42 -18.10 -4.32
C ALA A 70 -10.32 -19.59 -4.64
N ALA A 71 -9.42 -20.32 -3.95
CA ALA A 71 -9.31 -21.77 -4.08
C ALA A 71 -10.56 -22.48 -3.54
N GLU A 72 -11.06 -22.07 -2.36
CA GLU A 72 -12.29 -22.59 -1.77
C GLU A 72 -13.50 -22.38 -2.69
N ILE A 73 -13.65 -21.17 -3.25
CA ILE A 73 -14.72 -20.87 -4.21
C ILE A 73 -14.58 -21.71 -5.49
N ALA A 74 -13.36 -21.93 -5.98
CA ALA A 74 -13.13 -22.79 -7.15
C ALA A 74 -13.61 -24.21 -6.88
N GLU A 75 -13.27 -24.77 -5.71
CA GLU A 75 -13.69 -26.10 -5.29
C GLU A 75 -15.21 -26.21 -5.18
N GLU A 76 -15.88 -25.25 -4.53
CA GLU A 76 -17.35 -25.21 -4.42
C GLU A 76 -18.05 -25.17 -5.78
N GLN A 77 -17.42 -24.54 -6.78
CA GLN A 77 -17.93 -24.42 -8.14
C GLN A 77 -17.50 -25.59 -9.05
N GLY A 78 -16.68 -26.52 -8.56
CA GLY A 78 -16.14 -27.63 -9.35
C GLY A 78 -15.13 -27.19 -10.42
N LEU A 79 -14.43 -26.08 -10.18
CA LEU A 79 -13.38 -25.52 -11.04
C LEU A 79 -11.99 -25.83 -10.46
N ASP A 80 -11.02 -26.16 -11.32
CA ASP A 80 -9.64 -26.44 -10.88
C ASP A 80 -8.93 -25.19 -10.31
N LYS A 81 -9.25 -24.02 -10.85
CA LYS A 81 -8.68 -22.74 -10.41
C LYS A 81 -9.58 -21.58 -10.77
N LEU A 82 -9.68 -20.62 -9.87
CA LEU A 82 -10.32 -19.34 -10.11
C LEU A 82 -9.29 -18.26 -10.45
N GLU A 83 -9.57 -17.47 -11.48
CA GLU A 83 -8.80 -16.26 -11.75
C GLU A 83 -9.22 -15.16 -10.76
N VAL A 84 -8.30 -14.71 -9.91
CA VAL A 84 -8.57 -13.64 -8.95
C VAL A 84 -8.32 -12.29 -9.62
N SER A 85 -9.31 -11.78 -10.34
CA SER A 85 -9.27 -10.41 -10.84
C SER A 85 -9.75 -9.44 -9.75
N GLY A 86 -8.84 -9.04 -8.87
CA GLY A 86 -9.14 -8.17 -7.73
C GLY A 86 -7.99 -7.20 -7.41
N SER A 87 -8.26 -6.24 -6.53
CA SER A 87 -7.22 -5.33 -6.02
C SER A 87 -6.23 -6.11 -5.17
N ASN A 88 -4.97 -6.15 -5.61
CA ASN A 88 -3.85 -6.62 -4.79
C ASN A 88 -3.54 -5.57 -3.70
N TRP A 89 -3.64 -5.96 -2.44
CA TRP A 89 -3.48 -5.04 -1.31
C TRP A 89 -2.04 -4.59 -1.11
N VAL A 90 -1.04 -5.43 -1.45
CA VAL A 90 0.37 -5.00 -1.47
C VAL A 90 0.61 -3.89 -2.49
N MET A 91 -0.11 -3.89 -3.61
CA MET A 91 -0.07 -2.80 -4.59
C MET A 91 -0.76 -1.54 -4.05
N GLN A 92 -1.86 -1.70 -3.29
CA GLN A 92 -2.51 -0.56 -2.64
C GLN A 92 -1.63 0.07 -1.56
N ASP A 93 -0.89 -0.72 -0.78
CA ASP A 93 0.13 -0.21 0.16
C ASP A 93 1.16 0.69 -0.56
N LYS A 94 1.71 0.20 -1.68
CA LYS A 94 2.64 1.00 -2.51
C LYS A 94 2.02 2.31 -3.00
N ASN A 95 0.74 2.30 -3.35
CA ASN A 95 0.02 3.51 -3.76
C ASN A 95 -0.13 4.50 -2.61
N CYS A 96 -0.44 4.01 -1.41
CA CYS A 96 -0.55 4.86 -0.24
C CYS A 96 0.81 5.49 0.13
N ILE A 97 1.91 4.72 0.11
CA ILE A 97 3.27 5.25 0.34
C ILE A 97 3.60 6.37 -0.66
N LYS A 98 3.22 6.21 -1.93
CA LYS A 98 3.42 7.25 -2.95
C LYS A 98 2.58 8.50 -2.66
N ALA A 99 1.33 8.32 -2.25
CA ALA A 99 0.44 9.42 -1.89
C ALA A 99 0.96 10.19 -0.67
N GLU A 100 1.41 9.50 0.37
CA GLU A 100 2.00 10.10 1.57
C GLU A 100 3.26 10.91 1.24
N ARG A 101 4.20 10.33 0.49
CA ARG A 101 5.41 11.05 0.03
C ARG A 101 5.08 12.27 -0.82
N LYS A 102 4.02 12.21 -1.63
CA LYS A 102 3.57 13.36 -2.42
C LYS A 102 2.98 14.45 -1.52
N ALA A 103 2.15 14.07 -0.56
CA ALA A 103 1.55 14.99 0.41
C ALA A 103 2.61 15.65 1.30
N GLU A 104 3.62 14.90 1.75
CA GLU A 104 4.74 15.42 2.54
C GLU A 104 5.55 16.45 1.75
N LYS A 105 5.87 16.15 0.48
CA LYS A 105 6.57 17.09 -0.42
C LYS A 105 5.77 18.36 -0.70
N GLU A 106 4.46 18.23 -0.87
CA GLU A 106 3.59 19.38 -1.10
C GLU A 106 3.47 20.25 0.16
N LYS A 107 3.33 19.63 1.33
CA LYS A 107 3.31 20.33 2.61
C LYS A 107 4.63 21.05 2.88
N ALA A 108 5.77 20.42 2.59
CA ALA A 108 7.08 21.05 2.71
C ALA A 108 7.21 22.28 1.80
N LYS A 109 6.78 22.18 0.53
CA LYS A 109 6.76 23.32 -0.39
C LYS A 109 5.84 24.45 0.05
N GLN A 110 4.67 24.13 0.59
CA GLN A 110 3.75 25.14 1.13
C GLN A 110 4.32 25.82 2.36
N GLN A 111 5.01 25.07 3.24
CA GLN A 111 5.70 25.63 4.40
C GLN A 111 6.86 26.55 3.99
N GLU A 112 7.64 26.18 2.98
CA GLU A 112 8.71 27.00 2.43
C GLU A 112 8.17 28.30 1.83
N MET A 113 7.12 28.23 0.99
CA MET A 113 6.49 29.43 0.42
C MET A 113 5.86 30.34 1.49
N ALA A 114 5.24 29.76 2.52
CA ALA A 114 4.70 30.53 3.64
C ALA A 114 5.81 31.21 4.45
N ALA A 115 6.92 30.52 4.72
CA ALA A 115 8.07 31.09 5.41
C ALA A 115 8.73 32.22 4.60
N SER A 116 8.87 32.07 3.28
CA SER A 116 9.40 33.12 2.40
C SER A 116 8.49 34.34 2.30
N GLN A 117 7.17 34.18 2.37
CA GLN A 117 6.24 35.32 2.42
C GLN A 117 6.30 36.08 3.74
N VAL A 118 6.46 35.39 4.87
CA VAL A 118 6.60 36.04 6.19
C VAL A 118 7.92 36.82 6.30
N LEU A 119 9.02 36.31 5.73
CA LEU A 119 10.31 37.01 5.67
C LEU A 119 10.30 38.22 4.72
N ALA A 120 9.40 38.26 3.73
CA ALA A 120 9.28 39.38 2.80
C ALA A 120 8.42 40.55 3.33
N ASP A 121 7.64 40.33 4.39
CA ASP A 121 6.75 41.32 5.01
C ASP A 121 7.34 41.97 6.29
N GLU A 122 8.60 41.70 6.64
CA GLU A 122 9.31 42.50 7.64
C GLU A 122 9.52 43.93 7.11
N PRO A 123 9.05 44.98 7.80
CA PRO A 123 9.17 46.34 7.31
C PRO A 123 10.64 46.77 7.33
N VAL A 124 11.14 47.11 6.14
CA VAL A 124 12.43 47.76 5.90
C VAL A 124 12.54 49.03 6.75
N ALA A 125 13.17 48.94 7.92
CA ALA A 125 13.74 50.08 8.61
C ALA A 125 15.15 50.32 8.04
N GLN A 126 15.35 51.54 7.54
CA GLN A 126 16.51 52.01 6.77
C GLN A 126 17.89 51.68 7.37
N MET A 127 18.83 51.34 6.48
CA MET A 127 20.27 51.13 6.71
C MET A 127 21.01 52.40 7.23
N PRO A 128 22.27 52.29 7.67
CA PRO A 128 23.36 52.50 6.71
C PRO A 128 24.51 51.48 6.80
N ALA A 129 25.31 51.50 5.73
CA ALA A 129 26.37 50.57 5.34
C ALA A 129 27.56 50.42 6.29
N SER A 130 28.18 49.23 6.22
CA SER A 130 29.64 49.03 6.38
C SER A 130 30.07 47.80 5.59
N GLU A 131 31.06 47.98 4.72
CA GLU A 131 31.85 46.93 4.07
C GLU A 131 32.49 46.01 5.11
N ASP A 132 32.53 44.71 4.86
CA ASP A 132 33.76 43.95 5.05
C ASP A 132 33.77 42.69 4.17
N VAL A 133 34.88 42.52 3.47
CA VAL A 133 35.25 41.39 2.62
C VAL A 133 35.96 40.37 3.50
N ILE A 134 35.50 39.12 3.57
CA ILE A 134 36.37 37.99 3.94
C ILE A 134 36.07 36.79 3.03
N GLU A 135 37.01 36.58 2.13
CA GLU A 135 37.31 35.37 1.37
C GLU A 135 38.17 34.44 2.25
N ASP A 136 37.77 33.18 2.43
CA ASP A 136 38.59 31.97 2.72
C ASP A 136 37.59 30.87 3.18
N SER A 137 37.74 29.57 2.97
CA SER A 137 38.58 28.68 2.18
C SER A 137 38.07 27.25 2.49
N MET A 138 38.35 26.32 1.57
CA MET A 138 38.61 24.88 1.82
C MET A 138 37.52 24.03 2.48
N GLU A 139 36.92 23.09 1.73
CA GLU A 139 37.38 21.70 1.48
C GLU A 139 37.14 20.74 2.64
N THR A 140 36.51 19.62 2.29
CA THR A 140 36.54 18.22 2.80
C THR A 140 35.11 17.66 2.75
N GLU A 141 34.72 16.89 1.73
CA GLU A 141 35.03 15.46 1.50
C GLU A 141 34.74 14.55 2.71
N GLU A 142 34.25 13.35 2.38
CA GLU A 142 33.78 12.23 3.21
C GLU A 142 32.28 12.30 3.57
N ASP A 143 31.43 11.32 3.29
CA ASP A 143 31.71 9.90 3.16
C ASP A 143 30.78 9.19 2.17
N ALA A 144 31.37 8.20 1.51
CA ALA A 144 30.80 7.37 0.49
C ALA A 144 29.72 6.45 1.06
N MET A 145 28.78 6.11 0.17
CA MET A 145 27.81 5.03 0.35
C MET A 145 28.50 3.75 0.84
N GLU A 146 28.28 3.40 2.11
CA GLU A 146 28.52 2.05 2.60
C GLU A 146 27.37 1.16 2.08
N GLN A 147 27.62 0.50 0.96
CA GLN A 147 26.87 -0.68 0.54
C GLN A 147 27.16 -1.81 1.53
N VAL A 148 26.17 -2.19 2.33
CA VAL A 148 26.18 -3.50 2.97
C VAL A 148 25.30 -4.41 2.11
N GLU A 149 25.95 -5.07 1.16
CA GLU A 149 25.45 -6.32 0.56
C GLU A 149 25.51 -7.40 1.64
N THR A 150 24.35 -7.90 2.05
CA THR A 150 24.26 -9.16 2.80
C THR A 150 24.23 -10.32 1.81
N GLU A 151 25.41 -10.89 1.56
CA GLU A 151 25.56 -12.21 0.97
C GLU A 151 24.95 -13.26 1.91
N SER A 152 23.75 -13.77 1.59
CA SER A 152 23.34 -15.12 1.99
C SER A 152 23.68 -16.06 0.85
N ALA A 153 24.90 -16.58 0.88
CA ALA A 153 25.31 -17.68 0.04
C ALA A 153 24.68 -18.97 0.56
N ASP A 154 23.82 -19.48 -0.31
CA ASP A 154 23.11 -20.74 -0.31
C ASP A 154 24.04 -21.94 -0.10
N SER A 155 23.49 -22.96 0.55
CA SER A 155 24.17 -24.20 0.90
C SER A 155 24.23 -25.11 -0.32
N ALA A 156 25.43 -25.50 -0.73
CA ALA A 156 25.63 -26.62 -1.65
C ALA A 156 26.86 -27.41 -1.21
N ASP A 157 26.62 -28.48 -0.45
CA ASP A 157 27.50 -29.63 -0.42
C ASP A 157 26.66 -30.86 -0.79
N VAL A 158 26.94 -31.38 -1.98
CA VAL A 158 26.36 -32.59 -2.56
C VAL A 158 27.47 -33.62 -2.50
N GLU A 159 27.31 -34.64 -1.66
CA GLU A 159 27.88 -35.96 -1.92
C GLU A 159 26.75 -37.00 -1.90
N THR A 160 26.44 -37.45 -3.11
CA THR A 160 25.74 -38.68 -3.47
C THR A 160 26.53 -39.90 -3.03
N GLU A 161 25.90 -40.91 -2.42
CA GLU A 161 26.08 -42.34 -2.77
C GLU A 161 24.79 -43.13 -2.47
N ASP A 162 24.46 -43.99 -3.42
CA ASP A 162 23.35 -44.95 -3.50
C ASP A 162 23.31 -45.99 -2.36
N GLU A 163 22.11 -46.44 -1.95
CA GLU A 163 21.68 -47.86 -2.11
C GLU A 163 20.26 -48.10 -1.57
N VAL A 164 19.37 -48.50 -2.49
CA VAL A 164 18.51 -49.71 -2.44
C VAL A 164 17.97 -50.17 -1.07
N GLY A 165 16.64 -50.27 -0.97
CA GLY A 165 16.03 -51.48 -0.39
C GLY A 165 14.77 -51.35 0.47
N SER A 166 13.68 -51.87 -0.10
CA SER A 166 12.72 -52.76 0.58
C SER A 166 11.65 -52.20 1.53
N SER A 167 10.43 -52.16 0.99
CA SER A 167 9.23 -52.87 1.49
C SER A 167 9.02 -53.00 3.00
N GLN A 168 7.91 -52.45 3.53
CA GLN A 168 6.67 -53.20 3.77
C GLN A 168 5.63 -52.38 4.55
N SER A 169 4.42 -52.36 3.98
CA SER A 169 3.15 -52.13 4.65
C SER A 169 2.84 -53.30 5.58
N ILE A 170 2.48 -53.03 6.84
CA ILE A 170 1.64 -53.85 7.72
C ILE A 170 1.32 -53.01 8.96
N PHE A 171 0.05 -52.66 9.15
CA PHE A 171 -0.60 -52.72 10.46
C PHE A 171 -2.08 -52.97 10.19
N ALA A 172 -2.45 -54.23 10.43
CA ALA A 172 -3.80 -54.67 10.73
C ALA A 172 -4.02 -54.55 12.25
#